data_AF-A0A7Y8IQG8-F1
#
_entry.id   AF-A0A7Y8IQG8-F1
#
_cell.length_a   1.000
_cell.length_b   1.000
_cell.length_c   1.000
_cell.angle_alpha   90.00
_cell.angle_beta   90.00
_cell.angle_gamma   90.00
#
_symmetry.space_group_name_H-M   'P 1'
#
loop_
_entity.id
_entity.type
_entity.pdbx_description
1 polymer ?
#
loop_
_entity_poly.entity_id
_entity_poly.type
_entity_poly.pdbx_seq_one_letter_code
_entity_poly.pdbx_strand_id
1 'polypeptide(L)' 'ACFMSDRVVVLSHRPGRINRIIPIPLDRPRERSMTETKAFARICGMVREALGSGEGLEEDPSIKE' A
#
# COMPACT_ATOMS: atom_id res chain seq x y z
N ALA A 1 -5.51 4.54 -4.44
CA ALA A 1 -4.68 5.74 -4.16
C ALA A 1 -3.33 5.74 -4.92
N CYS A 2 -2.65 4.60 -5.14
CA CYS A 2 -1.29 4.55 -5.69
C CYS A 2 -1.02 5.31 -7.00
N PHE A 3 -2.00 5.39 -7.91
CA PHE A 3 -1.85 6.04 -9.22
C PHE A 3 -1.45 7.52 -9.14
N MET A 4 -1.97 8.23 -8.14
CA MET A 4 -1.71 9.67 -7.96
C MET A 4 -0.44 9.94 -7.15
N SER A 5 0.13 8.92 -6.51
CA SER A 5 1.25 9.07 -5.58
C SER A 5 2.60 8.98 -6.29
N ASP A 6 3.61 9.71 -5.82
CA ASP A 6 5.01 9.48 -6.19
C ASP A 6 5.68 8.46 -5.25
N ARG A 7 5.21 8.40 -4.00
CA ARG A 7 5.64 7.46 -2.97
C ARG A 7 4.46 7.10 -2.08
N VAL A 8 4.45 5.87 -1.58
CA VAL A 8 3.52 5.40 -0.55
C VAL A 8 4.31 5.08 0.71
N VAL A 9 3.99 5.75 1.81
CA VAL A 9 4.60 5.51 3.12
C VAL A 9 3.65 4.64 3.93
N VAL A 10 4.13 3.50 4.38
CA VAL A 10 3.41 2.56 5.24
C VAL A 10 3.88 2.76 6.67
N LEU A 11 2.93 2.99 7.57
CA LEU A 11 3.19 3.11 8.99
C LEU A 11 2.94 1.77 9.69
N SER A 12 3.71 1.47 10.73
CA SER A 12 3.44 0.33 11.61
C SER A 12 2.16 0.59 12.43
N HIS A 13 1.54 -0.50 12.90
CA HIS A 13 0.54 -0.36 13.95
C HIS A 13 1.20 0.19 15.23
N ARG A 14 0.39 0.80 16.09
CA ARG A 14 0.76 1.57 17.28
C ARG A 14 2.06 1.08 17.97
N PRO A 15 3.04 1.95 18.21
CA PRO A 15 3.11 3.37 17.84
C PRO A 15 3.46 3.56 16.36
N GLY A 16 2.85 4.54 15.68
CA GLY A 16 3.01 4.77 14.23
C GLY A 16 4.43 5.18 13.83
N ARG A 17 5.27 4.20 13.51
CA ARG A 17 6.61 4.39 12.93
C ARG A 17 6.55 4.14 11.43
N ILE A 18 7.49 4.69 10.69
CA ILE A 18 7.62 4.37 9.27
C ILE A 18 8.10 2.93 9.16
N ASN A 19 7.24 2.04 8.66
CA ASN A 19 7.56 0.64 8.41
C ASN A 19 8.21 0.47 7.03
N ARG A 20 7.65 1.13 6.01
CA ARG A 20 8.16 1.03 4.63
C ARG A 20 7.87 2.28 3.82
N ILE A 21 8.77 2.61 2.89
CA ILE A 21 8.54 3.62 1.87
C ILE A 21 8.62 2.92 0.51
N ILE A 22 7.55 3.00 -0.27
CA ILE A 22 7.43 2.35 -1.58
C ILE A 22 7.44 3.45 -2.65
N PRO A 23 8.49 3.54 -3.48
CA PRO A 23 8.49 4.46 -4.62
C PRO A 23 7.52 3.99 -5.71
N ILE A 24 6.90 4.95 -6.41
CA ILE A 24 5.99 4.71 -7.52
C ILE A 24 6.68 5.18 -8.82
N PRO A 25 7.46 4.31 -9.49
CA PRO A 25 8.21 4.66 -10.69
C PRO A 25 7.29 4.62 -11.92
N LEU A 26 6.23 5.44 -11.91
CA LEU A 26 5.37 5.64 -13.06
C LEU A 26 5.75 6.96 -13.74
N ASP A 27 6.11 6.85 -15.01
CA ASP A 27 6.49 7.99 -15.84
C ASP A 27 5.34 9.00 -15.97
N ARG A 28 5.71 10.26 -16.18
CA ARG A 28 4.79 11.36 -16.43
C ARG A 28 4.74 11.62 -17.95
N PRO A 29 3.56 11.91 -18.54
CA PRO A 29 2.23 11.99 -17.91
C PRO A 29 1.64 10.61 -17.59
N ARG A 30 0.96 10.49 -16.43
CA ARG A 30 0.31 9.24 -16.03
C ARG A 30 -1.03 9.10 -16.74
N GLU A 31 -1.11 8.14 -17.62
CA GLU A 31 -2.36 7.80 -18.30
C GLU A 31 -3.17 6.81 -17.47
N ARG A 32 -4.50 6.89 -17.59
CA ARG A 32 -5.40 5.99 -16.86
C ARG A 32 -5.20 4.52 -17.25
N SER A 33 -4.81 4.26 -18.50
CA SER A 33 -4.39 2.95 -19.03
C SER A 33 -3.26 2.31 -18.22
N MET A 34 -2.38 3.11 -17.60
CA MET A 34 -1.29 2.58 -16.77
C MET A 34 -1.78 1.77 -15.57
N THR A 35 -3.01 2.03 -15.09
CA THR A 35 -3.61 1.26 -13.98
C THR A 35 -3.91 -0.19 -14.33
N GLU A 36 -3.98 -0.52 -15.62
CA GLU A 36 -4.22 -1.88 -16.11
C GLU A 36 -2.90 -2.66 -16.32
N THR A 37 -1.75 -1.99 -16.18
CA THR A 37 -0.45 -2.61 -16.41
C THR A 37 -0.06 -3.56 -15.27
N LYS A 38 0.70 -4.60 -15.62
CA LYS A 38 1.29 -5.52 -14.63
C LYS A 38 2.21 -4.79 -13.64
N ALA A 39 2.89 -3.74 -14.08
CA ALA A 39 3.75 -2.93 -13.22
C ALA A 39 2.93 -2.24 -12.11
N PHE A 40 1.81 -1.62 -12.47
CA PHE A 40 0.91 -0.99 -11.49
C PHE A 40 0.30 -2.02 -10.52
N ALA A 41 -0.12 -3.17 -11.05
CA ALA A 41 -0.64 -4.26 -10.22
C ALA A 41 0.40 -4.75 -9.19
N ARG A 42 1.67 -4.92 -9.60
CA ARG A 42 2.78 -5.29 -8.69
C ARG A 42 3.00 -4.24 -7.61
N ILE A 43 3.01 -2.96 -7.96
CA ILE A 43 3.13 -1.86 -7.00
C ILE A 43 2.02 -1.93 -5.96
N CYS A 44 0.78 -2.13 -6.38
CA CYS A 44 -0.35 -2.27 -5.47
C CYS A 44 -0.24 -3.55 -4.61
N GLY A 45 0.33 -4.62 -5.14
CA GLY A 45 0.68 -5.84 -4.39
C GLY A 45 1.67 -5.55 -3.27
N MET A 46 2.79 -4.87 -3.57
CA MET A 46 3.81 -4.50 -2.57
C MET A 46 3.23 -3.63 -1.46
N VAL A 47 2.32 -2.71 -1.78
CA VAL A 47 1.65 -1.87 -0.78
C VAL A 47 0.75 -2.72 0.12
N ARG A 48 -0.04 -3.64 -0.45
CA ARG A 48 -0.90 -4.55 0.33
C ARG A 48 -0.10 -5.48 1.23
N GLU A 49 0.98 -6.04 0.70
CA GLU A 49 1.90 -6.88 1.47
C GLU A 49 2.50 -6.07 2.64
N ALA A 50 3.02 -4.87 2.38
CA ALA A 50 3.58 -4.02 3.43
C ALA A 50 2.56 -3.63 4.52
N LEU A 51 1.27 -3.52 4.16
CA LEU A 51 0.18 -3.31 5.12
C LEU A 51 -0.13 -4.59 5.92
N GLY A 52 -0.09 -5.76 5.29
CA GLY A 52 -0.37 -7.05 5.93
C GLY A 52 0.79 -7.64 6.74
N SER A 53 2.03 -7.23 6.47
CA SER A 53 3.23 -7.66 7.21
C SER A 53 3.48 -6.88 8.51
N GLY A 54 2.71 -5.82 8.78
CA GLY A 54 2.70 -5.20 10.11
C GLY A 54 1.84 -6.06 11.02
N GLU A 55 2.43 -6.67 12.06
CA GLU A 55 1.72 -7.52 13.02
C GLU A 55 0.38 -6.92 13.46
N GLY A 56 -0.67 -7.77 13.40
CA GLY A 56 -1.99 -7.51 13.97
C GLY A 56 -3.10 -7.24 12.95
N LEU A 57 -3.53 -8.26 12.19
CA LEU A 57 -4.97 -8.47 12.10
C LEU A 57 -5.39 -9.07 13.45
N GLU A 58 -5.47 -8.26 14.50
CA GLU A 58 -6.37 -8.60 15.59
C GLU A 58 -7.75 -8.57 14.95
N GLU A 59 -8.30 -9.75 14.67
CA GLU A 59 -9.75 -9.90 14.57
C GLU A 59 -10.32 -9.30 15.84
N ASP A 60 -10.98 -8.15 15.73
CA ASP A 60 -11.70 -7.53 16.84
C ASP A 60 -12.72 -8.56 17.35
N PRO A 61 -12.54 -9.15 18.56
CA PRO A 61 -13.47 -10.12 19.10
C PRO A 61 -14.84 -9.49 19.38
N SER A 62 -14.93 -8.14 19.39
CA SER A 62 -16.14 -7.39 19.64
C SER A 62 -17.17 -7.44 18.50
N ILE A 63 -16.82 -8.02 17.33
CA ILE A 63 -17.76 -8.18 16.20
C ILE A 63 -18.61 -9.46 16.34
N LYS A 64 -18.44 -10.25 17.41
CA LYS A 64 -19.21 -11.48 17.68
C LYS A 64 -20.19 -11.42 18.86
N GLU A 65 -20.58 -10.23 19.34
CA GLU A 65 -21.74 -10.10 20.24
C GLU A 65 -23.01 -9.64 19.50
#